data_AF-A0A7V8AFX8-F1
#
_entry.id   AF-A0A7V8AFX8-F1
#
_cell.length_a   1.000
_cell.length_b   1.000
_cell.length_c   1.000
_cell.angle_alpha   90.00
_cell.angle_beta   90.00
_cell.angle_gamma   90.00
#
_symmetry.space_group_name_H-M   'P 1'
#
loop_
_entity.id
_entity.type
_entity.pdbx_description
1 polymer ?
#
loop_
_entity_poly.entity_id
_entity_poly.type
_entity_poly.pdbx_seq_one_letter_code
_entity_poly.pdbx_strand_id
1 'polypeptide(L)'
;MKRIKLSKAEAGVERGLMRGEYAPAGAAEAAVVAKAIAERRKDAVLHIRINSGDLERLKRKARSLGVPYQTFVSEILHHYVR
;
A
#
# COMPACT_ATOMS: atom_id res chain seq x y z
N MET A 1 -25.82 -1.61 -13.24
CA MET A 1 -24.61 -1.28 -12.46
C MET A 1 -24.13 -2.56 -11.77
N LYS A 2 -22.87 -2.99 -11.95
CA LYS A 2 -22.36 -4.22 -11.32
C LYS A 2 -22.26 -4.00 -9.81
N ARG A 3 -22.88 -4.89 -9.03
CA ARG A 3 -22.88 -4.84 -7.56
C ARG A 3 -21.46 -5.12 -7.06
N ILE A 4 -20.78 -4.09 -6.55
CA ILE A 4 -19.44 -4.25 -5.96
C ILE A 4 -19.60 -5.14 -4.73
N LYS A 5 -18.88 -6.27 -4.68
CA LYS A 5 -18.85 -7.14 -3.49
C LYS A 5 -17.83 -6.54 -2.52
N LEU A 6 -18.32 -5.94 -1.44
CA LEU A 6 -17.50 -5.47 -0.34
C LEU A 6 -16.88 -6.67 0.39
N SER A 7 -15.60 -6.57 0.74
CA SER A 7 -14.95 -7.47 1.69
C SER A 7 -15.53 -7.31 3.09
N LYS A 8 -15.27 -8.26 3.99
CA LYS A 8 -15.76 -8.21 5.38
C LYS A 8 -15.30 -6.95 6.12
N ALA A 9 -14.09 -6.47 5.82
CA ALA A 9 -13.52 -5.25 6.40
C ALA A 9 -14.25 -4.01 5.89
N GLU A 10 -14.43 -3.89 4.57
CA GLU A 10 -15.12 -2.74 3.96
C GLU A 10 -16.59 -2.65 4.40
N ALA A 11 -17.28 -3.78 4.50
CA ALA A 11 -18.64 -3.83 5.04
C ALA A 11 -18.70 -3.46 6.54
N GLY A 12 -17.62 -3.68 7.29
CA GLY A 12 -17.50 -3.23 8.68
C GLY A 12 -17.42 -1.71 8.78
N VAL A 13 -16.59 -1.09 7.93
CA VAL A 13 -16.45 0.37 7.82
C VAL A 13 -17.76 1.01 7.37
N GLU A 14 -18.43 0.46 6.36
CA GLU A 14 -19.73 0.99 5.90
C GLU A 14 -20.77 1.01 7.02
N ARG A 15 -20.88 -0.08 7.78
CA ARG A 15 -21.82 -0.14 8.91
C ARG A 15 -21.43 0.81 10.06
N GLY A 16 -20.14 0.98 10.34
CA GLY A 16 -19.66 1.96 11.34
C GLY A 16 -19.97 3.40 10.92
N LEU A 17 -19.90 3.68 9.62
CA LEU A 17 -20.26 4.98 9.06
C LEU A 17 -21.76 5.24 9.16
N MET A 18 -22.59 4.24 8.83
CA MET A 18 -24.05 4.34 9.02
C MET A 18 -24.46 4.50 10.48
N ARG A 19 -23.69 3.95 11.42
CA ARG A 19 -23.91 4.11 12.87
C ARG A 19 -23.39 5.44 13.43
N GLY A 20 -22.72 6.26 12.63
CA GLY A 20 -22.18 7.56 13.07
C GLY A 20 -20.95 7.46 13.97
N GLU A 21 -20.21 6.34 13.94
CA GLU A 21 -18.99 6.16 14.75
C GLU A 21 -17.77 6.96 14.26
N TYR A 22 -17.83 7.54 13.05
CA TYR A 22 -16.73 8.29 12.47
C TYR A 22 -17.02 9.80 12.50
N ALA A 23 -16.08 10.56 13.05
CA ALA A 23 -16.06 12.02 12.95
C ALA A 23 -15.24 12.46 11.72
N PRO A 24 -15.60 13.58 11.07
CA PRO A 24 -14.76 14.15 10.02
C PRO A 24 -13.41 14.58 10.61
N ALA A 25 -12.33 14.09 10.01
CA ALA A 25 -10.97 14.51 10.38
C ALA A 25 -10.80 16.02 10.09
N GLY A 26 -10.02 16.72 10.93
CA GLY A 26 -9.72 18.13 10.70
C GLY A 26 -8.99 18.35 9.36
N ALA A 27 -9.06 19.57 8.81
CA ALA A 27 -8.44 19.88 7.52
C ALA A 27 -6.94 19.54 7.45
N ALA A 28 -6.22 19.70 8.56
CA ALA A 28 -4.80 19.36 8.66
C ALA A 28 -4.55 17.84 8.61
N GLU A 29 -5.33 17.04 9.36
CA GLU A 29 -5.21 15.58 9.38
C GLU A 29 -5.60 14.98 8.03
N ALA A 30 -6.68 15.50 7.42
CA ALA A 30 -7.09 15.11 6.07
C ALA A 30 -5.98 15.40 5.04
N ALA A 31 -5.29 16.54 5.15
CA ALA A 31 -4.19 16.88 4.25
C ALA A 31 -2.98 15.95 4.42
N VAL A 32 -2.64 15.57 5.65
CA VAL A 32 -1.55 14.60 5.92
C VAL A 32 -1.88 13.24 5.33
N VAL A 33 -3.11 12.75 5.53
CA VAL A 33 -3.56 11.47 4.97
C VAL A 33 -3.59 11.51 3.45
N ALA A 34 -4.14 12.58 2.86
CA ALA A 34 -4.17 12.75 1.41
C ALA A 34 -2.76 12.79 0.81
N LYS A 35 -1.81 13.50 1.46
CA LYS A 35 -0.41 13.53 1.06
C LYS A 35 0.22 12.13 1.12
N ALA A 36 0.03 11.41 2.22
CA ALA A 36 0.58 10.06 2.37
C ALA A 36 0.02 9.07 1.32
N ILE A 37 -1.25 9.21 0.93
CA ILE A 37 -1.87 8.42 -0.14
C ILE A 37 -1.25 8.79 -1.50
N ALA A 38 -1.09 10.09 -1.77
CA ALA A 38 -0.49 10.56 -3.01
C ALA A 38 0.97 10.11 -3.17
N GLU A 39 1.76 10.17 -2.09
CA GLU A 39 3.16 9.72 -2.06
C GLU A 39 3.31 8.21 -2.31
N ARG A 40 2.30 7.41 -1.98
CA ARG A 40 2.30 5.95 -2.20
C ARG A 40 1.66 5.54 -3.53
N ARG A 41 1.25 6.49 -4.36
CA ARG A 41 0.62 6.20 -5.65
C ARG A 41 1.64 5.55 -6.58
N LYS A 42 1.31 4.35 -7.09
CA LYS A 42 2.13 3.61 -8.05
C LYS A 42 1.68 3.94 -9.46
N ASP A 43 2.20 5.03 -10.03
CA ASP A 43 1.81 5.54 -11.36
C ASP A 43 2.88 5.38 -12.44
N ALA A 44 4.10 4.96 -12.07
CA ALA A 44 5.19 4.69 -13.01
C ALA A 44 5.68 3.24 -12.94
N VAL A 45 6.13 2.71 -14.08
CA VAL A 45 6.73 1.36 -14.20
C VAL A 45 8.23 1.48 -14.38
N LEU A 46 9.00 0.72 -13.60
CA LEU A 46 10.46 0.69 -13.66
C LEU A 46 10.94 -0.71 -14.07
N HIS A 47 11.56 -0.82 -15.24
CA HIS A 47 12.17 -2.07 -15.72
C HIS A 47 13.66 -2.12 -15.35
N ILE A 48 14.04 -3.03 -14.46
CA ILE A 48 15.44 -3.20 -14.01
C ILE A 48 15.94 -4.60 -14.40
N ARG A 49 17.14 -4.67 -14.96
CA ARG A 49 17.87 -5.93 -15.12
C ARG A 49 18.77 -6.15 -13.92
N ILE A 50 18.70 -7.35 -13.32
CA ILE A 50 19.57 -7.77 -12.22
C ILE A 50 20.07 -9.18 -12.46
N ASN A 51 21.19 -9.55 -11.84
CA ASN A 51 21.70 -10.90 -11.90
C ASN A 51 20.74 -11.89 -11.21
N SER A 52 20.67 -13.13 -11.71
CA SER A 52 19.84 -14.20 -11.16
C SER A 52 20.17 -14.54 -9.71
N GLY A 53 21.46 -14.48 -9.35
CA GLY A 53 21.91 -14.70 -7.97
C GLY A 53 21.37 -13.66 -6.99
N ASP A 54 21.31 -12.39 -7.41
CA ASP A 54 20.78 -11.30 -6.59
C ASP A 54 19.25 -11.33 -6.51
N LEU A 55 18.59 -11.66 -7.63
CA LEU A 55 17.15 -11.89 -7.63
C LEU A 55 16.75 -12.96 -6.61
N GLU A 56 17.51 -14.06 -6.52
CA GLU A 56 17.20 -15.12 -5.57
C GLU A 56 17.50 -14.72 -4.11
N ARG A 57 18.57 -13.96 -3.88
CA ARG A 57 18.85 -13.36 -2.56
C ARG A 57 17.71 -12.45 -2.10
N LEU A 58 17.21 -11.58 -2.98
CA LEU A 58 16.07 -10.70 -2.71
C LEU A 58 14.81 -11.49 -2.38
N LYS A 59 14.50 -12.52 -3.17
CA LYS A 59 13.34 -13.41 -2.92
C LYS A 59 13.45 -14.13 -1.58
N ARG A 60 14.63 -14.62 -1.20
CA ARG A 60 14.85 -15.24 0.12
C ARG A 60 14.61 -14.24 1.25
N LYS A 61 15.14 -13.02 1.14
CA LYS A 61 14.97 -11.99 2.17
C LYS A 61 13.51 -11.54 2.30
N ALA A 62 12.81 -11.36 1.18
CA ALA A 62 11.39 -11.04 1.16
C ALA A 62 10.53 -12.15 1.81
N ARG A 63 10.81 -13.43 1.49
CA ARG A 63 10.16 -14.57 2.14
C ARG A 63 10.37 -14.59 3.65
N SER A 64 11.59 -14.30 4.11
CA SER A 64 11.88 -14.22 5.56
C SER A 64 11.08 -13.12 6.27
N LEU A 65 10.74 -12.05 5.54
CA LEU A 65 9.94 -10.93 6.04
C LEU A 65 8.42 -11.15 5.84
N GLY A 66 8.01 -12.26 5.21
CA GLY A 66 6.60 -12.55 4.94
C GLY A 66 5.97 -11.64 3.88
N VAL A 67 6.76 -10.97 3.05
CA VAL A 67 6.27 -10.03 2.03
C VAL A 67 6.61 -10.49 0.60
N PRO A 68 5.80 -10.13 -0.41
CA PRO A 68 6.18 -10.36 -1.81
C PRO A 68 7.49 -9.67 -2.17
N TYR A 69 8.31 -10.28 -3.02
CA TYR A 69 9.62 -9.71 -3.38
C TYR A 69 9.46 -8.37 -4.10
N GLN A 70 8.40 -8.17 -4.89
CA GLN A 70 8.12 -6.89 -5.54
C GLN A 70 7.86 -5.80 -4.49
N THR A 71 7.05 -6.10 -3.47
CA THR A 71 6.79 -5.18 -2.35
C THR A 71 8.08 -4.84 -1.63
N PHE A 72 8.91 -5.84 -1.33
CA PHE A 72 10.20 -5.64 -0.68
C PHE A 72 11.12 -4.71 -1.49
N VAL A 73 11.22 -4.93 -2.80
CA VAL A 73 12.01 -4.07 -3.70
C VAL A 73 11.44 -2.66 -3.75
N SER A 74 10.12 -2.51 -3.83
CA SER A 74 9.47 -1.19 -3.78
C SER A 74 9.76 -0.46 -2.47
N GLU A 75 9.69 -1.13 -1.32
CA GLU A 75 9.97 -0.52 -0.02
C GLU A 75 11.43 -0.08 0.10
N ILE A 76 12.39 -0.87 -0.41
CA ILE A 76 13.80 -0.46 -0.47
C ILE A 76 13.94 0.84 -1.27
N LEU A 77 13.35 0.90 -2.47
CA LEU A 77 13.43 2.10 -3.30
C LEU A 77 12.82 3.32 -2.61
N HIS A 78 11.65 3.17 -1.96
CA HIS A 78 11.04 4.26 -1.21
C HIS A 78 11.90 4.72 -0.03
N HIS A 79 12.52 3.78 0.70
CA HIS A 79 13.41 4.11 1.81
C HIS A 79 14.64 4.93 1.38
N TYR A 80 15.15 4.72 0.16
CA TYR A 80 16.32 5.46 -0.34
C TYR A 80 15.98 6.81 -0.99
N VAL A 81 14.74 7.00 -1.45
CA VAL A 81 14.29 8.26 -2.06
C VAL A 81 13.73 9.24 -1.02
N ARG A 82 13.23 8.71 0.11
CA ARG A 82 12.63 9.49 1.20
C ARG A 82 13.65 10.09 2.16
#